data_AF-A0A2U2DK09-F1
#
_entry.id   AF-A0A2U2DK09-F1
#
_cell.length_a   1.000
_cell.length_b   1.000
_cell.length_c   1.000
_cell.angle_alpha   90.00
_cell.angle_beta   90.00
_cell.angle_gamma   90.00
#
_symmetry.space_group_name_H-M   'P 1'
#
loop_
_entity.id
_entity.type
_entity.pdbx_description
1 polymer ?
#
loop_
_entity_poly.entity_id
_entity_poly.type
_entity_poly.pdbx_seq_one_letter_code
_entity_poly.pdbx_strand_id
1 'polypeptide(L)'
;MSETGKESLGCFQAICEAAFGRPITYFPRSLAAANTQATINDGAVIATIEKEIERIAADDSKLDDALKLARDSLTEVTKHTDYQDGKATRLLTIVTFMSAFASLLFNRFADGYPFSVLSWSGAQQVITSGLILASYGLFAAFALLAAFGALVTFHAIRSRFRYPTKTSAEHPGSLVFWMPISWTEPKNWARAFIDLNDSSKITPDIKVKYLKNYIVETYLVGVKVADKVRVLEPAQRLQSWAVKALILWIAVTALVFAFVPPAKKESNSVIRIETPISSVCVTGGNNVSTAANGQPCATAP
;
A
#
# COMPACT_ATOMS: atom_id res chain seq x y z
N MET A 1 11.29 20.97 23.95
CA MET A 1 10.04 20.16 24.03
C MET A 1 9.41 20.18 22.65
N SER A 2 9.40 19.02 21.98
CA SER A 2 9.17 18.90 20.54
C SER A 2 7.69 18.76 20.19
N GLU A 3 7.15 19.70 19.42
CA GLU A 3 5.78 19.62 18.87
C GLU A 3 5.56 18.42 17.93
N THR A 4 6.63 17.75 17.48
CA THR A 4 6.59 16.59 16.57
C THR A 4 5.98 15.30 17.18
N GLY A 5 5.76 15.26 18.50
CA GLY A 5 5.23 14.06 19.17
C GLY A 5 3.74 13.79 18.96
N LYS A 6 2.95 14.80 18.56
CA LYS A 6 1.49 14.65 18.39
C LYS A 6 1.05 14.36 16.96
N GLU A 7 1.86 14.75 15.97
CA GLU A 7 1.52 14.62 14.55
C GLU A 7 1.92 13.28 13.94
N SER A 8 2.92 12.59 14.50
CA SER A 8 3.33 11.28 14.01
C SER A 8 2.43 10.16 14.57
N LEU A 9 2.04 9.22 13.71
CA LEU A 9 1.28 8.04 14.11
C LEU A 9 2.27 6.91 14.42
N GLY A 10 2.19 6.30 15.60
CA GLY A 10 3.04 5.16 15.96
C GLY A 10 2.74 3.92 15.12
N CYS A 11 3.74 3.07 14.85
CA CYS A 11 3.56 1.87 14.01
C CYS A 11 2.46 0.93 14.54
N PHE A 12 2.40 0.72 15.86
CA PHE A 12 1.38 -0.16 16.46
C PHE A 12 -0.03 0.44 16.34
N GLN A 13 -0.17 1.75 16.58
CA GLN A 13 -1.43 2.46 16.37
C GLN A 13 -1.87 2.38 14.91
N ALA A 14 -0.95 2.57 13.97
CA ALA A 14 -1.21 2.44 12.54
C ALA A 14 -1.76 1.06 12.17
N ILE A 15 -1.16 -0.01 12.72
CA ILE A 15 -1.61 -1.38 12.50
C ILE A 15 -3.02 -1.58 13.06
N CYS A 16 -3.28 -1.15 14.29
CA CYS A 16 -4.61 -1.28 14.90
C CYS A 16 -5.67 -0.49 14.12
N GLU A 17 -5.39 0.76 13.78
CA GLU A 17 -6.32 1.59 12.99
C GLU A 17 -6.59 0.98 11.60
N ALA A 18 -5.54 0.45 10.96
CA ALA A 18 -5.67 -0.22 9.68
C ALA A 18 -6.51 -1.50 9.77
N ALA A 19 -6.24 -2.34 10.78
CA ALA A 19 -6.94 -3.60 11.01
C ALA A 19 -8.42 -3.42 11.36
N PHE A 20 -8.75 -2.40 12.16
CA PHE A 20 -10.14 -2.07 12.53
C PHE A 20 -10.83 -1.14 11.53
N GLY A 21 -10.17 -0.75 10.44
CA GLY A 21 -10.76 0.11 9.42
C GLY A 21 -11.13 1.51 9.92
N ARG A 22 -10.44 2.03 10.95
CA ARG A 22 -10.75 3.35 11.52
C ARG A 22 -10.54 4.48 10.49
N PRO A 23 -11.28 5.58 10.60
CA PRO A 23 -11.07 6.74 9.73
C PRO A 23 -9.72 7.42 10.04
N ILE A 24 -9.01 7.82 8.99
CA ILE A 24 -7.66 8.44 9.05
C ILE A 24 -7.75 9.96 9.31
N THR A 25 -8.95 10.50 9.52
CA THR A 25 -9.21 11.94 9.57
C THR A 25 -8.51 12.58 10.76
N TYR A 26 -7.40 13.27 10.52
CA TYR A 26 -6.61 13.95 11.54
C TYR A 26 -6.47 15.45 11.27
N PHE A 27 -6.38 15.82 10.01
CA PHE A 27 -6.46 17.21 9.55
C PHE A 27 -7.88 17.55 9.08
N PRO A 28 -8.30 18.82 9.08
CA PRO A 28 -7.55 20.01 9.52
C PRO A 28 -7.68 20.27 11.03
N ARG A 29 -6.70 21.01 11.59
CA ARG A 29 -6.65 21.42 13.01
C ARG A 29 -6.55 22.93 13.11
N SER A 30 -7.33 23.56 13.99
CA SER A 30 -7.14 24.96 14.37
C SER A 30 -6.60 25.05 15.80
N LEU A 31 -5.80 26.08 16.05
CA LEU A 31 -5.38 26.50 17.39
C LEU A 31 -6.44 27.38 18.07
N ALA A 32 -7.71 27.24 17.66
CA ALA A 32 -8.79 28.10 18.13
C ALA A 32 -9.37 27.53 19.44
N ALA A 33 -8.89 28.10 20.55
CA ALA A 33 -9.35 27.96 21.94
C ALA A 33 -8.79 26.76 22.74
N ALA A 34 -7.93 27.10 23.72
CA ALA A 34 -7.52 26.32 24.89
C ALA A 34 -6.86 24.95 24.63
N ASN A 35 -5.54 24.95 24.39
CA ASN A 35 -4.58 23.83 24.58
C ASN A 35 -4.94 22.44 24.01
N THR A 36 -6.00 22.31 23.22
CA THR A 36 -6.50 21.04 22.71
C THR A 36 -6.71 21.20 21.21
N GLN A 37 -5.77 20.65 20.42
CA GLN A 37 -5.89 20.61 18.96
C GLN A 37 -7.08 19.72 18.57
N ALA A 38 -8.25 20.33 18.37
CA ALA A 38 -9.45 19.63 17.91
C ALA A 38 -9.47 19.55 16.38
N THR A 39 -9.83 18.38 15.85
CA THR A 39 -10.13 18.21 14.42
C THR A 39 -11.35 19.05 14.05
N ILE A 40 -11.19 19.96 13.09
CA ILE A 40 -12.32 20.75 12.58
C ILE A 40 -13.12 19.88 11.61
N ASN A 41 -14.44 19.93 11.69
CA ASN A 41 -15.30 19.26 10.73
C ASN A 41 -15.15 19.89 9.33
N ASP A 42 -15.02 19.07 8.29
CA ASP A 42 -14.87 19.51 6.90
C ASP A 42 -15.96 20.51 6.47
N GLY A 43 -17.21 20.30 6.90
CA GLY A 43 -18.31 21.22 6.60
C GLY A 43 -18.14 22.61 7.21
N ALA A 44 -17.55 22.71 8.40
CA ALA A 44 -17.26 24.00 9.03
C ALA A 44 -16.12 24.74 8.31
N VAL A 45 -15.12 24.00 7.82
CA VAL A 45 -14.02 24.57 7.04
C VAL A 45 -14.49 25.05 5.68
N ILE A 46 -15.29 24.26 4.97
CA ILE A 46 -15.91 24.66 3.70
C ILE A 46 -16.72 25.94 3.90
N ALA A 47 -17.60 25.98 4.92
CA ALA A 47 -18.40 27.17 5.20
C ALA A 47 -17.55 28.42 5.52
N THR A 48 -16.42 28.23 6.20
CA THR A 48 -15.48 29.33 6.50
C THR A 48 -14.83 29.84 5.22
N ILE A 49 -14.34 28.94 4.36
CA ILE A 49 -13.73 29.28 3.07
C ILE A 49 -14.76 29.99 2.17
N GLU A 50 -15.97 29.44 2.07
CA GLU A 50 -17.05 30.03 1.27
C GLU A 50 -17.42 31.43 1.75
N LYS A 51 -17.47 31.66 3.07
CA LYS A 51 -17.76 32.97 3.67
C LYS A 51 -16.69 34.02 3.37
N GLU A 52 -15.41 33.65 3.43
CA GLU A 52 -14.31 34.58 3.09
C GLU A 52 -14.29 34.93 1.59
N ILE A 53 -14.71 33.99 0.74
CA ILE A 53 -14.74 34.15 -0.73
C ILE A 53 -16.07 34.77 -1.21
N GLU A 54 -17.06 34.93 -0.33
CA GLU A 54 -18.38 35.47 -0.67
C GLU A 54 -18.31 36.90 -1.25
N ARG A 55 -17.25 37.63 -0.93
CA ARG A 55 -17.03 39.03 -1.34
C ARG A 55 -16.43 39.19 -2.74
N ILE A 56 -16.08 38.11 -3.44
CA ILE A 56 -15.49 38.22 -4.79
C ILE A 56 -16.58 38.60 -5.81
N ALA A 57 -16.37 39.71 -6.50
CA ALA A 57 -17.26 40.19 -7.55
C ALA A 57 -17.07 39.41 -8.87
N ALA A 58 -18.15 39.19 -9.62
CA ALA A 58 -18.13 38.47 -10.89
C ALA A 58 -17.46 39.24 -12.05
N ASP A 59 -17.37 40.57 -11.94
CA ASP A 59 -16.81 41.47 -12.96
C ASP A 59 -15.38 41.93 -12.62
N ASP A 60 -14.67 41.18 -11.78
CA ASP A 60 -13.28 41.48 -11.45
C ASP A 60 -12.36 41.13 -12.63
N SER A 61 -11.59 42.11 -13.12
CA SER A 61 -10.63 41.91 -14.21
C SER A 61 -9.55 40.88 -13.89
N LYS A 62 -9.33 40.56 -12.61
CA LYS A 62 -8.39 39.54 -12.14
C LYS A 62 -9.01 38.15 -11.96
N LEU A 63 -10.31 38.00 -12.21
CA LEU A 63 -11.02 36.74 -11.96
C LEU A 63 -10.46 35.59 -12.80
N ASP A 64 -10.11 35.85 -14.06
CA ASP A 64 -9.56 34.83 -14.97
C ASP A 64 -8.15 34.37 -14.53
N ASP A 65 -7.31 35.30 -14.06
CA ASP A 65 -6.00 34.98 -13.49
C ASP A 65 -6.14 34.16 -12.20
N ALA A 66 -7.04 34.56 -11.30
CA ALA A 66 -7.32 33.85 -10.06
C ALA A 66 -7.86 32.43 -10.32
N LEU A 67 -8.74 32.28 -11.31
CA LEU A 67 -9.29 30.98 -11.71
C LEU A 67 -8.19 30.06 -12.24
N LYS A 68 -7.26 30.59 -13.06
CA LYS A 68 -6.10 29.83 -13.53
C LYS A 68 -5.20 29.39 -12.37
N LEU A 69 -4.86 30.29 -11.46
CA LEU A 69 -4.06 29.99 -10.26
C LEU A 69 -4.72 28.92 -9.37
N ALA A 70 -6.03 29.00 -9.17
CA ALA A 70 -6.78 28.02 -8.37
C ALA A 70 -6.78 26.64 -9.05
N ARG A 71 -6.96 26.60 -10.38
CA ARG A 71 -6.87 25.36 -11.16
C ARG A 71 -5.46 24.74 -11.13
N ASP A 72 -4.43 25.57 -11.25
CA ASP A 72 -3.03 25.12 -11.18
C ASP A 72 -2.72 24.56 -9.78
N SER A 73 -3.23 25.22 -8.73
CA SER A 73 -3.10 24.76 -7.34
C SER A 73 -3.79 23.40 -7.13
N LEU A 74 -5.01 23.22 -7.66
CA LEU A 74 -5.71 21.94 -7.61
C LEU A 74 -4.93 20.83 -8.33
N THR A 75 -4.37 21.17 -9.49
CA THR A 75 -3.55 20.25 -10.28
C THR A 75 -2.31 19.82 -9.49
N GLU A 76 -1.68 20.75 -8.77
CA GLU A 76 -0.48 20.46 -7.99
C GLU A 76 -0.76 19.55 -6.79
N VAL A 77 -1.82 19.81 -6.01
CA VAL A 77 -2.20 18.92 -4.89
C VAL A 77 -2.65 17.53 -5.37
N THR A 78 -3.25 17.46 -6.56
CA THR A 78 -3.59 16.17 -7.20
C THR A 78 -2.33 15.40 -7.56
N LYS A 79 -1.35 16.05 -8.21
CA LYS A 79 -0.03 15.44 -8.49
C LYS A 79 0.67 14.97 -7.21
N HIS A 80 0.59 15.70 -6.11
CA HIS A 80 1.14 15.25 -4.83
C HIS A 80 0.47 13.95 -4.35
N THR A 81 -0.84 13.83 -4.49
CA THR A 81 -1.57 12.59 -4.16
C THR A 81 -1.07 11.43 -5.02
N ASP A 82 -1.03 11.61 -6.34
CA ASP A 82 -0.61 10.58 -7.30
C ASP A 82 0.85 10.17 -7.08
N TYR A 83 1.71 11.13 -6.76
CA TYR A 83 3.11 10.86 -6.42
C TYR A 83 3.25 9.97 -5.19
N GLN A 84 2.51 10.26 -4.11
CA GLN A 84 2.57 9.45 -2.88
C GLN A 84 2.00 8.04 -3.09
N ASP A 85 0.86 7.92 -3.78
CA ASP A 85 0.24 6.63 -4.09
C ASP A 85 1.15 5.81 -5.02
N GLY A 86 1.78 6.45 -6.00
CA GLY A 86 2.76 5.83 -6.89
C GLY A 86 4.02 5.35 -6.15
N LYS A 87 4.55 6.15 -5.22
CA LYS A 87 5.69 5.76 -4.38
C LYS A 87 5.34 4.56 -3.50
N ALA A 88 4.17 4.58 -2.85
CA ALA A 88 3.72 3.50 -1.99
C ALA A 88 3.47 2.19 -2.77
N THR A 89 2.91 2.28 -3.98
CA THR A 89 2.72 1.14 -4.88
C THR A 89 4.05 0.51 -5.28
N ARG A 90 5.05 1.32 -5.66
CA ARG A 90 6.40 0.81 -5.99
C ARG A 90 7.03 0.07 -4.81
N LEU A 91 6.89 0.59 -3.59
CA LEU A 91 7.39 -0.07 -2.38
C LEU A 91 6.71 -1.42 -2.15
N LEU A 92 5.38 -1.49 -2.30
CA LEU A 92 4.65 -2.77 -2.22
C LEU A 92 5.15 -3.79 -3.24
N THR A 93 5.35 -3.37 -4.49
CA THR A 93 5.87 -4.26 -5.54
C THR A 93 7.24 -4.84 -5.19
N ILE A 94 8.16 -4.01 -4.68
CA ILE A 94 9.48 -4.47 -4.24
C ILE A 94 9.34 -5.50 -3.12
N VAL A 95 8.53 -5.21 -2.10
CA VAL A 95 8.29 -6.13 -0.97
C VAL A 95 7.68 -7.45 -1.45
N THR A 96 6.76 -7.42 -2.41
CA THR A 96 6.16 -8.63 -3.00
C THR A 96 7.22 -9.51 -3.66
N PHE A 97 8.08 -8.95 -4.51
CA PHE A 97 9.15 -9.71 -5.14
C PHE A 97 10.15 -10.27 -4.13
N MET A 98 10.55 -9.46 -3.15
CA MET A 98 11.43 -9.91 -2.07
C MET A 98 10.79 -11.03 -1.24
N SER A 99 9.48 -10.95 -0.96
CA SER A 99 8.74 -11.99 -0.23
C SER A 99 8.64 -13.30 -1.02
N ALA A 100 8.42 -13.23 -2.33
CA ALA A 100 8.40 -14.39 -3.20
C ALA A 100 9.77 -15.10 -3.21
N PHE A 101 10.85 -14.33 -3.40
CA PHE A 101 12.21 -14.86 -3.37
C PHE A 101 12.57 -15.45 -2.00
N ALA A 102 12.26 -14.73 -0.92
CA ALA A 102 12.50 -15.18 0.45
C ALA A 102 11.74 -16.48 0.76
N SER A 103 10.50 -16.62 0.28
CA SER A 103 9.69 -17.83 0.48
C SER A 103 10.29 -19.04 -0.21
N LEU A 104 10.85 -18.89 -1.42
CA LEU A 104 11.54 -19.98 -2.12
C LEU A 104 12.79 -20.45 -1.35
N LEU A 105 13.60 -19.51 -0.87
CA LEU A 105 14.77 -19.82 -0.07
C LEU A 105 14.39 -20.44 1.28
N PHE A 106 13.35 -19.94 1.91
CA PHE A 106 12.86 -20.48 3.18
C PHE A 106 12.34 -21.91 3.04
N ASN A 107 11.63 -22.24 1.94
CA ASN A 107 11.22 -23.62 1.68
C ASN A 107 12.43 -24.56 1.61
N ARG A 108 13.51 -24.15 0.93
CA ARG A 108 14.75 -24.94 0.87
C ARG A 108 15.43 -25.07 2.22
N PHE A 109 15.44 -23.99 3.00
CA PHE A 109 15.93 -24.01 4.37
C PHE A 109 15.12 -24.98 5.25
N ALA A 110 13.79 -24.89 5.22
CA ALA A 110 12.90 -25.74 6.00
C ALA A 110 13.01 -27.22 5.62
N ASP A 111 13.24 -27.51 4.34
CA ASP A 111 13.50 -28.86 3.85
C ASP A 111 14.81 -29.45 4.40
N GLY A 112 15.87 -28.63 4.49
CA GLY A 112 17.18 -29.04 4.98
C GLY A 112 17.29 -29.07 6.51
N TYR A 113 16.51 -28.25 7.21
CA TYR A 113 16.55 -28.09 8.67
C TYR A 113 15.15 -28.17 9.29
N PRO A 114 14.53 -29.37 9.29
CA PRO A 114 13.27 -29.57 9.98
C PRO A 114 13.47 -29.51 11.49
N PHE A 115 12.41 -29.15 12.24
CA PHE A 115 12.45 -29.04 13.70
C PHE A 115 12.84 -30.34 14.42
N SER A 116 12.69 -31.50 13.76
CA SER A 116 13.11 -32.81 14.30
C SER A 116 14.62 -32.95 14.49
N VAL A 117 15.42 -32.09 13.87
CA VAL A 117 16.90 -32.10 13.98
C VAL A 117 17.39 -31.28 15.18
N LEU A 118 16.49 -30.53 15.84
CA LEU A 118 16.84 -29.78 17.04
C LEU A 118 17.27 -30.73 18.16
N SER A 119 18.45 -30.47 18.72
CA SER A 119 19.02 -31.23 19.82
C SER A 119 19.66 -30.31 20.84
N TRP A 120 19.49 -30.64 22.12
CA TRP A 120 19.96 -29.84 23.25
C TRP A 120 20.99 -30.57 24.11
N SER A 121 21.48 -31.74 23.65
CA SER A 121 22.34 -32.62 24.44
C SER A 121 23.82 -32.21 24.53
N GLY A 122 24.25 -31.13 23.86
CA GLY A 122 25.63 -30.65 23.92
C GLY A 122 25.80 -29.21 23.46
N ALA A 123 26.87 -28.53 23.88
CA ALA A 123 27.08 -27.09 23.63
C ALA A 123 27.01 -26.70 22.14
N GLN A 124 27.64 -27.49 21.25
CA GLN A 124 27.58 -27.26 19.80
C GLN A 124 26.17 -27.48 19.22
N GLN A 125 25.43 -28.46 19.75
CA GLN A 125 24.06 -28.74 19.33
C GLN A 125 23.09 -27.64 19.79
N VAL A 126 23.33 -27.06 20.98
CA VAL A 126 22.57 -25.90 21.48
C VAL A 126 22.79 -24.69 20.58
N ILE A 127 24.03 -24.39 20.19
CA ILE A 127 24.35 -23.26 19.30
C ILE A 127 23.70 -23.44 17.92
N THR A 128 23.83 -24.62 17.32
CA THR A 128 23.27 -24.92 15.99
C THR A 128 21.74 -24.94 16.01
N SER A 129 21.12 -25.54 17.04
CA SER A 129 19.67 -25.49 17.25
C SER A 129 19.16 -24.07 17.46
N GLY A 130 19.90 -23.26 18.22
CA GLY A 130 19.61 -21.84 18.41
C GLY A 130 19.66 -21.06 17.10
N LEU A 131 20.63 -21.35 16.23
CA LEU A 131 20.79 -20.71 14.92
C LEU A 131 19.63 -21.06 13.97
N ILE A 132 19.21 -22.33 13.93
CA ILE A 132 18.04 -22.78 13.17
C ILE A 132 16.78 -22.05 13.66
N LEU A 133 16.55 -22.05 14.99
CA LEU A 133 15.39 -21.39 15.59
C LEU A 133 15.40 -19.88 15.32
N ALA A 134 16.56 -19.23 15.39
CA ALA A 134 16.72 -17.82 15.04
C ALA A 134 16.38 -17.56 13.57
N SER A 135 16.79 -18.42 12.63
CA SER A 135 16.39 -18.31 11.23
C SER A 135 14.87 -18.41 11.05
N TYR A 136 14.18 -19.36 11.71
CA TYR A 136 12.72 -19.43 11.66
C TYR A 136 12.06 -18.17 12.25
N GLY A 137 12.55 -17.71 13.41
CA GLY A 137 12.04 -16.51 14.08
C GLY A 137 12.22 -15.23 13.24
N LEU A 138 13.39 -15.06 12.62
CA LEU A 138 13.67 -13.93 11.74
C LEU A 138 12.81 -13.94 10.47
N PHE A 139 12.59 -15.11 9.87
CA PHE A 139 11.69 -15.23 8.73
C PHE A 139 10.24 -14.89 9.11
N ALA A 140 9.77 -15.40 10.25
CA ALA A 140 8.44 -15.09 10.77
C ALA A 140 8.30 -13.59 11.07
N ALA A 141 9.32 -12.96 11.69
CA ALA A 141 9.34 -11.53 11.95
C ALA A 141 9.29 -10.71 10.63
N PHE A 142 10.08 -11.10 9.63
CA PHE A 142 10.02 -10.52 8.29
C PHE A 142 8.60 -10.61 7.70
N ALA A 143 8.00 -11.80 7.69
CA ALA A 143 6.69 -12.04 7.12
C ALA A 143 5.60 -11.20 7.81
N LEU A 144 5.61 -11.15 9.14
CA LEU A 144 4.67 -10.34 9.92
C LEU A 144 4.84 -8.85 9.66
N LEU A 145 6.07 -8.33 9.69
CA LEU A 145 6.36 -6.92 9.42
C LEU A 145 5.98 -6.52 7.99
N ALA A 146 6.26 -7.38 7.00
CA ALA A 146 5.89 -7.16 5.61
C ALA A 146 4.36 -7.13 5.44
N ALA A 147 3.64 -8.09 6.04
CA ALA A 147 2.19 -8.16 6.00
C ALA A 147 1.53 -6.93 6.68
N PHE A 148 1.99 -6.55 7.87
CA PHE A 148 1.48 -5.36 8.57
C PHE A 148 1.82 -4.07 7.82
N GLY A 149 3.03 -3.93 7.29
CA GLY A 149 3.41 -2.80 6.45
C GLY A 149 2.55 -2.69 5.20
N ALA A 150 2.22 -3.81 4.55
CA ALA A 150 1.30 -3.85 3.42
C ALA A 150 -0.13 -3.45 3.83
N LEU A 151 -0.65 -3.98 4.93
CA LEU A 151 -1.98 -3.65 5.46
C LEU A 151 -2.14 -2.15 5.70
N VAL A 152 -1.19 -1.52 6.38
CA VAL A 152 -1.21 -0.08 6.66
C VAL A 152 -1.10 0.72 5.35
N THR A 153 -0.25 0.28 4.41
CA THR A 153 -0.14 0.92 3.09
C THR A 153 -1.46 0.87 2.31
N PHE A 154 -2.12 -0.29 2.24
CA PHE A 154 -3.43 -0.43 1.60
C PHE A 154 -4.49 0.44 2.27
N HIS A 155 -4.47 0.50 3.61
CA HIS A 155 -5.39 1.35 4.36
C HIS A 155 -5.24 2.83 4.00
N ALA A 156 -4.00 3.30 3.79
CA ALA A 156 -3.68 4.68 3.40
C ALA A 156 -4.03 5.00 1.94
N ILE A 157 -3.79 4.08 1.01
CA ILE A 157 -4.05 4.29 -0.43
C ILE A 157 -5.53 4.14 -0.78
N ARG A 158 -6.34 3.49 0.08
CA ARG A 158 -7.78 3.27 -0.14
C ARG A 158 -8.46 4.54 -0.66
N SER A 159 -9.23 4.40 -1.74
CA SER A 159 -10.00 5.49 -2.32
C SER A 159 -10.98 6.06 -1.28
N ARG A 160 -10.67 7.26 -0.82
CA ARG A 160 -11.52 8.06 0.06
C ARG A 160 -11.52 9.47 -0.46
N PHE A 161 -12.67 10.10 -0.51
CA PHE A 161 -12.79 11.48 -0.90
C PHE A 161 -13.55 12.22 0.20
N ARG A 162 -13.13 13.46 0.46
CA ARG A 162 -13.82 14.35 1.39
C ARG A 162 -14.78 15.21 0.57
N TYR A 163 -16.04 15.22 0.96
CA TYR A 163 -17.09 15.99 0.29
C TYR A 163 -17.87 16.81 1.29
N PRO A 164 -18.45 17.94 0.85
CA PRO A 164 -19.56 18.54 1.57
C PRO A 164 -20.72 17.53 1.63
N THR A 165 -21.21 17.24 2.83
CA THR A 165 -22.29 16.27 3.08
C THR A 165 -23.66 16.75 2.59
N LYS A 166 -23.79 18.05 2.29
CA LYS A 166 -25.03 18.64 1.80
C LYS A 166 -25.02 18.60 0.27
N THR A 167 -25.79 17.68 -0.30
CA THR A 167 -26.03 17.59 -1.73
C THR A 167 -27.51 17.81 -2.01
N SER A 168 -27.82 18.72 -2.93
CA SER A 168 -29.18 18.99 -3.38
C SER A 168 -29.38 18.37 -4.76
N ALA A 169 -30.54 17.75 -4.98
CA ALA A 169 -30.95 17.29 -6.31
C ALA A 169 -31.25 18.46 -7.26
N GLU A 170 -31.62 19.62 -6.70
CA GLU A 170 -32.06 20.81 -7.46
C GLU A 170 -30.88 21.64 -7.97
N HIS A 171 -29.77 21.67 -7.23
CA HIS A 171 -28.58 22.42 -7.59
C HIS A 171 -27.28 21.67 -7.27
N PRO A 172 -26.30 21.66 -8.18
CA PRO A 172 -25.04 20.99 -7.90
C PRO A 172 -24.29 21.70 -6.77
N GLY A 173 -24.02 20.93 -5.72
CA GLY A 173 -23.23 21.37 -4.55
C GLY A 173 -21.77 21.68 -4.89
N SER A 174 -21.26 21.14 -6.01
CA SER A 174 -19.97 21.53 -6.60
C SER A 174 -19.97 21.22 -8.09
N LEU A 175 -19.22 22.01 -8.86
CA LEU A 175 -19.05 21.81 -10.31
C LEU A 175 -17.83 20.96 -10.69
N VAL A 176 -17.04 20.53 -9.71
CA VAL A 176 -15.75 19.86 -9.95
C VAL A 176 -15.68 18.51 -9.25
N PHE A 177 -16.26 18.38 -8.06
CA PHE A 177 -16.31 17.12 -7.33
C PHE A 177 -17.24 16.10 -7.99
N TRP A 178 -16.72 14.90 -8.27
CA TRP A 178 -17.52 13.86 -8.94
C TRP A 178 -18.79 13.45 -8.19
N MET A 179 -18.79 13.44 -6.84
CA MET A 179 -19.92 12.94 -6.07
C MET A 179 -21.12 13.91 -6.12
N PRO A 180 -20.98 15.22 -5.86
CA PRO A 180 -22.00 16.23 -6.18
C PRO A 180 -22.46 16.22 -7.64
N ILE A 181 -21.56 16.02 -8.60
CA ILE A 181 -21.93 15.90 -10.03
C ILE A 181 -22.84 14.70 -10.24
N SER A 182 -22.46 13.53 -9.72
CA SER A 182 -23.18 12.27 -9.92
C SER A 182 -24.55 12.22 -9.25
N TRP A 183 -24.74 13.00 -8.19
CA TRP A 183 -26.00 13.06 -7.45
C TRP A 183 -26.93 14.19 -7.91
N THR A 184 -26.47 15.06 -8.81
CA THR A 184 -27.30 16.08 -9.44
C THR A 184 -27.99 15.50 -10.66
N GLU A 185 -29.29 15.73 -10.83
CA GLU A 185 -29.98 15.31 -12.05
C GLU A 185 -29.35 15.96 -13.30
N PRO A 186 -29.20 15.26 -14.43
CA PRO A 186 -28.55 15.80 -15.64
C PRO A 186 -29.14 17.14 -16.11
N LYS A 187 -30.46 17.32 -15.96
CA LYS A 187 -31.16 18.57 -16.30
C LYS A 187 -30.73 19.73 -15.40
N ASN A 188 -30.61 19.49 -14.10
CA ASN A 188 -30.23 20.50 -13.13
C ASN A 188 -28.74 20.81 -13.19
N TRP A 189 -27.93 19.82 -13.56
CA TRP A 189 -26.53 20.00 -13.90
C TRP A 189 -26.34 20.94 -15.10
N ALA A 190 -27.03 20.67 -16.22
CA ALA A 190 -26.97 21.52 -17.41
C ALA A 190 -27.44 22.96 -17.12
N ARG A 191 -28.52 23.10 -16.33
CA ARG A 191 -29.04 24.40 -15.89
C ARG A 191 -28.06 25.21 -15.04
N ALA A 192 -27.07 24.59 -14.41
CA ALA A 192 -26.06 25.32 -13.64
C ALA A 192 -25.13 26.18 -14.51
N PHE A 193 -25.14 26.00 -15.83
CA PHE A 193 -24.32 26.75 -16.80
C PHE A 193 -25.13 27.78 -17.60
N ILE A 194 -26.45 27.78 -17.50
CA ILE A 194 -27.35 28.58 -18.32
C ILE A 194 -28.03 29.62 -17.41
N ASP A 195 -28.13 30.86 -17.87
CA ASP A 195 -28.88 31.89 -17.13
C ASP A 195 -30.37 31.51 -17.09
N LEU A 196 -30.95 31.55 -15.89
CA LEU A 196 -32.37 31.25 -15.66
C LEU A 196 -33.29 32.28 -16.32
N ASN A 197 -32.80 33.51 -16.51
CA ASN A 197 -33.56 34.60 -17.13
C ASN A 197 -33.39 34.64 -18.67
N ASP A 198 -32.31 34.05 -19.20
CA ASP A 198 -32.00 34.05 -20.62
C ASP A 198 -31.27 32.76 -21.01
N SER A 199 -32.01 31.79 -21.54
CA SER A 199 -31.46 30.48 -21.90
C SER A 199 -30.42 30.52 -23.03
N SER A 200 -30.23 31.67 -23.70
CA SER A 200 -29.21 31.87 -24.72
C SER A 200 -27.85 32.30 -24.14
N LYS A 201 -27.78 32.63 -22.85
CA LYS A 201 -26.59 33.14 -22.18
C LYS A 201 -26.08 32.19 -21.09
N ILE A 202 -24.77 32.24 -20.90
CA ILE A 202 -24.09 31.54 -19.80
C ILE A 202 -24.33 32.32 -18.50
N THR A 203 -24.55 31.63 -17.39
CA THR A 203 -24.69 32.25 -16.07
C THR A 203 -23.47 33.15 -15.77
N PRO A 204 -23.66 34.45 -15.44
CA PRO A 204 -22.54 35.38 -15.25
C PRO A 204 -21.62 34.96 -14.08
N ASP A 205 -22.17 34.30 -13.06
CA ASP A 205 -21.44 33.91 -11.85
C ASP A 205 -20.72 32.56 -11.98
N ILE A 206 -20.74 31.93 -13.16
CA ILE A 206 -20.17 30.59 -13.35
C ILE A 206 -18.68 30.54 -12.99
N LYS A 207 -17.92 31.57 -13.39
CA LYS A 207 -16.48 31.68 -13.12
C LYS A 207 -16.22 31.80 -11.62
N VAL A 208 -17.01 32.59 -10.90
CA VAL A 208 -16.94 32.73 -9.44
C VAL A 208 -17.25 31.39 -8.77
N LYS A 209 -18.26 30.65 -9.25
CA LYS A 209 -18.61 29.32 -8.73
C LYS A 209 -17.49 28.30 -8.97
N TYR A 210 -16.85 28.32 -10.14
CA TYR A 210 -15.67 27.49 -10.41
C TYR A 210 -14.49 27.84 -9.51
N LEU A 211 -14.18 29.12 -9.35
CA LEU A 211 -13.11 29.58 -8.46
C LEU A 211 -13.34 29.08 -7.02
N LYS A 212 -14.56 29.26 -6.48
CA LYS A 212 -14.94 28.74 -5.16
C LYS A 212 -14.72 27.24 -5.05
N ASN A 213 -15.21 26.47 -6.03
CA ASN A 213 -15.04 25.01 -6.04
C ASN A 213 -13.56 24.60 -6.09
N TYR A 214 -12.74 25.24 -6.94
CA TYR A 214 -11.31 24.93 -7.03
C TYR A 214 -10.57 25.23 -5.73
N ILE A 215 -10.87 26.35 -5.05
CA ILE A 215 -10.22 26.69 -3.79
C ILE A 215 -10.59 25.67 -2.69
N VAL A 216 -11.89 25.37 -2.54
CA VAL A 216 -12.38 24.39 -1.57
C VAL A 216 -11.78 23.00 -1.85
N GLU A 217 -11.76 22.59 -3.11
CA GLU A 217 -11.23 21.28 -3.50
C GLU A 217 -9.74 21.17 -3.29
N THR A 218 -8.97 22.20 -3.67
CA THR A 218 -7.54 22.25 -3.41
C THR A 218 -7.24 22.06 -1.93
N TYR A 219 -8.00 22.73 -1.06
CA TYR A 219 -7.85 22.60 0.39
C TYR A 219 -8.17 21.18 0.88
N LEU A 220 -9.32 20.62 0.48
CA LEU A 220 -9.75 19.28 0.92
C LEU A 220 -8.81 18.17 0.42
N VAL A 221 -8.30 18.30 -0.80
CA VAL A 221 -7.29 17.39 -1.35
C VAL A 221 -5.97 17.53 -0.59
N GLY A 222 -5.52 18.75 -0.31
CA GLY A 222 -4.30 19.00 0.46
C GLY A 222 -4.36 18.39 1.87
N VAL A 223 -5.47 18.58 2.58
CA VAL A 223 -5.74 17.96 3.90
C VAL A 223 -5.70 16.43 3.81
N LYS A 224 -6.31 15.86 2.77
CA LYS A 224 -6.30 14.40 2.53
C LYS A 224 -4.88 13.89 2.26
N VAL A 225 -4.05 14.62 1.51
CA VAL A 225 -2.64 14.26 1.29
C VAL A 225 -1.90 14.21 2.62
N ALA A 226 -2.09 15.19 3.49
CA ALA A 226 -1.46 15.23 4.81
C ALA A 226 -1.84 14.01 5.68
N ASP A 227 -3.13 13.66 5.72
CA ASP A 227 -3.62 12.46 6.40
C ASP A 227 -2.99 11.17 5.84
N LYS A 228 -2.88 11.06 4.50
CA LYS A 228 -2.25 9.91 3.84
C LYS A 228 -0.78 9.78 4.24
N VAL A 229 -0.03 10.87 4.15
CA VAL A 229 1.41 10.88 4.49
C VAL A 229 1.63 10.45 5.93
N ARG A 230 0.77 10.90 6.85
CA ARG A 230 0.82 10.52 8.27
C ARG A 230 0.71 9.01 8.51
N VAL A 231 -0.08 8.29 7.71
CA VAL A 231 -0.22 6.82 7.80
C VAL A 231 0.82 6.09 6.95
N LEU A 232 1.28 6.69 5.86
CA LEU A 232 2.33 6.10 5.03
C LEU A 232 3.69 6.08 5.73
N GLU A 233 3.99 7.04 6.61
CA GLU A 233 5.24 7.07 7.36
C GLU A 233 5.45 5.82 8.24
N PRO A 234 4.52 5.41 9.14
CA PRO A 234 4.68 4.18 9.89
C PRO A 234 4.68 2.93 8.99
N ALA A 235 3.96 2.93 7.86
CA ALA A 235 4.01 1.84 6.90
C ALA A 235 5.41 1.66 6.30
N GLN A 236 6.07 2.76 5.91
CA GLN A 236 7.46 2.74 5.42
C GLN A 236 8.44 2.27 6.49
N ARG A 237 8.24 2.65 7.76
CA ARG A 237 9.06 2.16 8.89
C ARG A 237 8.90 0.65 9.08
N LEU A 238 7.68 0.11 9.03
CA LEU A 238 7.43 -1.33 9.09
C LEU A 238 8.09 -2.07 7.94
N GLN A 239 7.97 -1.56 6.71
CA GLN A 239 8.64 -2.13 5.54
C GLN A 239 10.17 -2.06 5.65
N SER A 240 10.72 -0.98 6.20
CA SER A 240 12.17 -0.87 6.45
C SER A 240 12.64 -1.92 7.47
N TRP A 241 11.88 -2.13 8.56
CA TRP A 241 12.19 -3.18 9.53
C TRP A 241 12.05 -4.58 8.92
N ALA A 242 11.05 -4.80 8.06
CA ALA A 242 10.93 -6.07 7.33
C ALA A 242 12.16 -6.34 6.47
N VAL A 243 12.62 -5.36 5.68
CA VAL A 243 13.84 -5.50 4.86
C VAL A 243 15.08 -5.78 5.71
N LYS A 244 15.23 -5.08 6.85
CA LYS A 244 16.34 -5.35 7.79
C LYS A 244 16.28 -6.77 8.37
N ALA A 245 15.09 -7.22 8.77
CA ALA A 245 14.87 -8.58 9.24
C ALA A 245 15.20 -9.61 8.16
N LEU A 246 14.85 -9.34 6.89
CA LEU A 246 15.19 -10.21 5.77
C LEU A 246 16.70 -10.28 5.52
N ILE A 247 17.40 -9.15 5.51
CA ILE A 247 18.86 -9.14 5.32
C ILE A 247 19.54 -9.95 6.44
N LEU A 248 19.12 -9.72 7.69
CA LEU A 248 19.63 -10.47 8.83
C LEU A 248 19.30 -11.97 8.70
N TRP A 249 18.09 -12.31 8.27
CA TRP A 249 17.68 -13.69 8.01
C TRP A 249 18.56 -14.37 6.95
N ILE A 250 18.88 -13.69 5.84
CA ILE A 250 19.77 -14.23 4.80
C ILE A 250 21.15 -14.52 5.38
N ALA A 251 21.71 -13.59 6.16
CA ALA A 251 23.01 -13.76 6.79
C ALA A 251 23.03 -14.95 7.77
N VAL A 252 22.03 -15.04 8.66
CA VAL A 252 21.90 -16.17 9.61
C VAL A 252 21.72 -17.49 8.86
N THR A 253 20.88 -17.51 7.82
CA THR A 253 20.64 -18.71 7.01
C THR A 253 21.90 -19.16 6.26
N ALA A 254 22.71 -18.23 5.75
CA ALA A 254 24.01 -18.56 5.15
C ALA A 254 24.96 -19.18 6.18
N LEU A 255 24.98 -18.68 7.42
CA LEU A 255 25.74 -19.29 8.51
C LEU A 255 25.23 -20.70 8.82
N VAL A 256 23.91 -20.92 8.83
CA VAL A 256 23.36 -22.28 9.00
C VAL A 256 23.86 -23.19 7.89
N PHE A 257 23.79 -22.79 6.62
CA PHE A 257 24.29 -23.60 5.50
C PHE A 257 25.80 -23.88 5.58
N ALA A 258 26.59 -22.96 6.12
CA ALA A 258 28.03 -23.13 6.23
C ALA A 258 28.46 -24.05 7.39
N PHE A 259 27.74 -23.99 8.52
CA PHE A 259 28.19 -24.62 9.77
C PHE A 259 27.31 -25.78 10.25
N VAL A 260 26.09 -25.92 9.73
CA VAL A 260 25.17 -26.97 10.13
C VAL A 260 25.00 -27.95 8.97
N PRO A 261 25.34 -29.24 9.14
CA PRO A 261 25.07 -30.23 8.11
C PRO A 261 23.55 -30.39 7.93
N PRO A 262 23.05 -30.41 6.68
CA PRO A 262 21.63 -30.59 6.44
C PRO A 262 21.17 -31.96 6.93
N ALA A 263 19.90 -32.04 7.32
CA ALA A 263 19.24 -33.30 7.61
C ALA A 263 19.35 -34.20 6.37
N LYS A 264 19.89 -35.41 6.52
CA LYS A 264 19.81 -36.43 5.47
C LYS A 264 18.34 -36.79 5.29
N LYS A 265 17.67 -36.19 4.31
CA LYS A 265 16.43 -36.77 3.80
C LYS A 265 16.83 -38.00 3.00
N GLU A 266 16.35 -39.18 3.41
CA GLU A 266 16.21 -40.29 2.47
C GLU A 266 15.40 -39.75 1.29
N SER A 267 15.99 -39.78 0.10
CA SER A 267 15.46 -39.12 -1.08
C SER A 267 14.07 -39.68 -1.41
N ASN A 268 13.01 -38.94 -1.09
CA ASN A 268 11.71 -39.18 -1.72
C ASN A 268 11.83 -38.77 -3.19
N SER A 269 11.76 -39.76 -4.06
CA SER A 269 12.04 -39.72 -5.50
C SER A 269 10.90 -39.08 -6.31
N VAL A 270 10.56 -37.81 -6.09
CA VAL A 270 9.40 -37.21 -6.79
C VAL A 270 9.73 -36.01 -7.68
N ILE A 271 10.95 -35.46 -7.67
CA ILE A 271 11.35 -34.54 -8.75
C ILE A 271 12.76 -34.87 -9.21
N ARG A 272 12.88 -35.93 -10.00
CA ARG A 272 14.01 -36.08 -10.93
C ARG A 272 13.68 -35.18 -12.12
N ILE A 273 14.34 -34.04 -12.22
CA ILE A 273 14.51 -33.40 -13.52
C ILE A 273 15.42 -34.38 -14.26
N GLU A 274 14.85 -35.26 -15.08
CA GLU A 274 15.62 -36.07 -16.01
C GLU A 274 16.30 -35.12 -16.99
N THR A 275 17.57 -34.84 -16.74
CA THR A 275 18.48 -34.56 -17.84
C THR A 275 18.56 -35.85 -18.65
N PRO A 276 18.20 -35.84 -19.94
CA PRO A 276 18.30 -37.03 -20.77
C PRO A 276 19.79 -37.29 -21.01
N ILE A 277 20.40 -38.12 -20.17
CA ILE A 277 21.70 -38.72 -20.48
C ILE A 277 21.37 -39.91 -21.38
N SER A 278 21.37 -39.63 -22.68
CA SER A 278 21.27 -40.61 -23.75
C SER A 278 22.34 -41.68 -23.61
N SER A 279 22.00 -42.86 -23.08
CA SER A 279 22.72 -44.12 -23.31
C SER A 279 21.94 -45.36 -22.88
N VAL A 280 20.61 -45.35 -22.97
CA VAL A 280 19.80 -46.57 -22.78
C VAL A 280 19.36 -47.08 -24.15
N CYS A 281 20.00 -48.14 -24.62
CA CYS A 281 19.51 -48.91 -25.76
C CYS A 281 18.22 -49.61 -25.35
N VAL A 282 17.08 -49.13 -25.85
CA VAL A 282 15.79 -49.80 -25.74
C VAL A 282 15.77 -50.91 -26.80
N THR A 283 16.03 -52.15 -26.39
CA THR A 283 15.69 -53.31 -27.22
C THR A 283 14.16 -53.49 -27.18
N GLY A 284 13.52 -53.13 -28.29
CA GLY A 284 12.08 -53.33 -28.48
C GLY A 284 11.73 -54.82 -28.52
N GLY A 285 11.17 -55.32 -27.42
CA GLY A 285 10.51 -56.62 -27.36
C GLY A 285 9.06 -56.42 -26.93
N ASN A 286 8.13 -56.66 -27.86
CA ASN A 286 6.70 -56.69 -27.56
C ASN A 286 6.43 -57.81 -26.56
N ASN A 287 6.13 -57.47 -25.30
CA ASN A 287 5.07 -58.08 -24.50
C ASN A 287 5.01 -57.43 -23.10
N VAL A 288 3.76 -57.24 -22.65
CA VAL A 288 3.38 -56.58 -21.40
C VAL A 288 3.80 -57.43 -20.19
N SER A 289 4.20 -56.73 -19.14
CA SER A 289 4.47 -57.17 -17.75
C SER A 289 5.93 -57.48 -17.38
N THR A 290 6.32 -56.91 -16.23
CA THR A 290 7.59 -57.07 -15.47
C THR A 290 8.86 -56.43 -16.03
N ALA A 291 9.07 -55.14 -15.72
CA ALA A 291 10.38 -54.49 -15.76
C ALA A 291 10.82 -54.07 -14.34
N ALA A 292 11.00 -55.06 -13.47
CA ALA A 292 11.78 -54.92 -12.26
C ALA A 292 12.86 -56.01 -12.34
N ASN A 293 13.98 -55.68 -12.98
CA ASN A 293 15.32 -56.27 -12.83
C ASN A 293 16.15 -55.90 -14.06
N GLY A 294 16.80 -54.73 -14.01
CA GLY A 294 17.84 -54.40 -14.97
C GLY A 294 19.09 -55.24 -14.67
N GLN A 295 19.35 -56.26 -15.49
CA GLN A 295 20.65 -56.94 -15.48
C GLN A 295 21.69 -56.05 -16.17
N PRO A 296 22.92 -55.94 -15.64
CA PRO A 296 24.01 -55.27 -16.35
C PRO A 296 24.40 -56.06 -17.60
N CYS A 297 24.67 -55.35 -18.69
CA CYS A 297 25.07 -55.92 -19.97
C CYS A 297 26.27 -56.84 -19.80
N ALA A 298 26.09 -58.12 -20.13
CA ALA A 298 27.18 -59.07 -20.21
C ALA A 298 28.11 -58.68 -21.36
N THR A 299 29.38 -58.48 -21.05
CA THR A 299 30.45 -58.43 -22.04
C THR A 299 30.84 -59.86 -22.41
N ALA A 300 30.67 -60.26 -23.67
CA ALA A 300 31.39 -61.38 -24.27
C ALA A 300 31.25 -61.36 -25.80
N PRO A 301 32.15 -62.02 -26.55
CA PRO A 301 33.55 -62.36 -26.29
C PRO A 301 34.55 -61.45 -27.05
#